data_AF-A0A0M3IZD8-F1
#
_entry.id   AF-A0A0M3IZD8-F1
#
_cell.length_a   1.000
_cell.length_b   1.000
_cell.length_c   1.000
_cell.angle_alpha   90.00
_cell.angle_beta   90.00
_cell.angle_gamma   90.00
#
_symmetry.space_group_name_H-M   'P 1'
#
loop_
_entity.id
_entity.type
_entity.pdbx_description
1 polymer ?
#
loop_
_entity_poly.entity_id
_entity_poly.type
_entity_poly.pdbx_seq_one_letter_code
_entity_poly.pdbx_strand_id
1 'polypeptide(L)'
;MCSEKTCRDEVRKGMKWLAEEWLLNGTQYHLKSSDTRRKIRGLFITEKLTEWLSFGHDLKFDITPEMGQELVDLRAIVDEDQLEVLSKSAEANNETIKNNNLNNEKNENSLEKLSRNLEKLSTKGAPPSQLDSDDDDDFPSYQIPEQELNLSEKKPSGDEDEETFEKPEPAPYYIRDCMDALGANENCAKIEAAFGVLNQFIRKRALGYDDIAEELITKMVFLEDRFSTVKFEERKFEIIVSCLVMSPHLAPMLIDLMYSRRSPMCYRYLILNCLAESATQLSTVDTASAKENQSICTTKPKFSAAPSSDWRGVIEERLKKKTRRFTSQKASSSTSTPQKNRFGEHAVGFLRPLLAINQYREHLDLRKEDSSLLAKILTTAAHLMQCARNCLSAPRLAMWLEVCVRELISHEDASVRLAVLLCYDAICRALPDDVFFTLFTRSVNEWLAYTVFVIENDPSGMCREMAATLQYTICSKAPQNSI
;
A
#
# COMPACT_ATOMS: atom_id res chain seq x y z
N MET A 1 -12.26 -15.45 20.09
CA MET A 1 -13.39 -16.15 20.72
C MET A 1 -14.09 -17.17 19.81
N CYS A 2 -13.64 -17.40 18.56
CA CYS A 2 -14.17 -18.46 17.68
C CYS A 2 -13.87 -19.92 18.11
N SER A 3 -13.41 -20.17 19.34
CA SER A 3 -13.04 -21.51 19.83
C SER A 3 -14.03 -22.07 20.86
N GLU A 4 -15.19 -21.43 21.03
CA GLU A 4 -16.12 -21.74 22.12
C GLU A 4 -16.73 -23.15 22.04
N LYS A 5 -16.80 -23.75 20.85
CA LYS A 5 -17.54 -25.00 20.62
C LYS A 5 -16.70 -26.29 20.56
N THR A 6 -15.37 -26.23 20.70
CA THR A 6 -14.51 -27.41 20.41
C THR A 6 -13.42 -27.74 21.45
N CYS A 7 -13.29 -26.96 22.52
CA CYS A 7 -12.25 -27.20 23.53
C CYS A 7 -12.71 -28.25 24.58
N ARG A 8 -12.01 -29.40 24.68
CA ARG A 8 -12.28 -30.43 25.71
C ARG A 8 -12.06 -29.85 27.11
N ASP A 9 -12.88 -30.26 28.08
CA ASP A 9 -12.82 -29.76 29.47
C ASP A 9 -11.44 -29.87 30.14
N GLU A 10 -10.63 -30.86 29.73
CA GLU A 10 -9.25 -31.03 30.21
C GLU A 10 -8.32 -29.89 29.76
N VAL A 11 -8.49 -29.43 28.52
CA VAL A 11 -7.72 -28.30 27.96
C VAL A 11 -8.16 -27.00 28.64
N ARG A 12 -9.46 -26.82 28.89
CA ARG A 12 -10.00 -25.67 29.63
C ARG A 12 -9.42 -25.60 31.04
N LYS A 13 -9.30 -26.73 31.75
CA LYS A 13 -8.66 -26.80 33.08
C LYS A 13 -7.18 -26.45 33.04
N GLY A 14 -6.43 -26.89 32.02
CA GLY A 14 -5.02 -26.51 31.83
C GLY A 14 -4.84 -25.02 31.55
N MET A 15 -5.71 -24.43 30.73
CA MET A 15 -5.69 -22.99 30.42
C MET A 15 -6.07 -22.12 31.62
N LYS A 16 -6.98 -22.61 32.49
CA LYS A 16 -7.41 -21.91 33.70
C LYS A 16 -6.22 -21.53 34.61
N TRP A 17 -5.33 -22.47 34.90
CA TRP A 17 -4.16 -22.23 35.74
C TRP A 17 -3.16 -21.26 35.10
N LEU A 18 -2.97 -21.34 33.78
CA LEU A 18 -2.07 -20.44 33.04
C LEU A 18 -2.63 -19.02 32.91
N ALA A 19 -3.95 -18.86 32.87
CA ALA A 19 -4.58 -17.57 32.59
C ALA A 19 -4.91 -16.74 33.84
N GLU A 20 -4.98 -17.36 35.03
CA GLU A 20 -5.48 -16.72 36.26
C GLU A 20 -4.69 -15.46 36.66
N GLU A 21 -3.36 -15.57 36.76
CA GLU A 21 -2.49 -14.46 37.15
C GLU A 21 -2.53 -13.32 36.12
N TRP A 22 -2.52 -13.67 34.84
CA TRP A 22 -2.52 -12.70 33.73
C TRP A 22 -3.87 -11.98 33.59
N LEU A 23 -4.98 -12.70 33.79
CA LEU A 23 -6.32 -12.12 33.75
C LEU A 23 -6.53 -11.15 34.91
N LEU A 24 -6.06 -11.50 36.12
CA LEU A 24 -6.13 -10.63 37.29
C LEU A 24 -5.28 -9.37 37.08
N ASN A 25 -4.03 -9.51 36.64
CA ASN A 25 -3.14 -8.38 36.37
C ASN A 25 -3.68 -7.49 35.25
N GLY A 26 -4.15 -8.07 34.15
CA GLY A 26 -4.76 -7.33 33.04
C GLY A 26 -5.97 -6.52 33.50
N THR A 27 -6.86 -7.12 34.30
CA THR A 27 -8.04 -6.44 34.84
C THR A 27 -7.64 -5.26 35.74
N GLN A 28 -6.61 -5.41 36.58
CA GLN A 28 -6.10 -4.31 37.39
C GLN A 28 -5.52 -3.16 36.55
N TYR A 29 -4.83 -3.46 35.44
CA TYR A 29 -4.34 -2.42 34.53
C TYR A 29 -5.49 -1.65 33.86
N HIS A 30 -6.53 -2.35 33.41
CA HIS A 30 -7.72 -1.72 32.84
C HIS A 30 -8.49 -0.87 33.88
N LEU A 31 -8.56 -1.32 35.14
CA LEU A 31 -9.20 -0.55 36.23
C LEU A 31 -8.43 0.71 36.62
N LYS A 32 -7.10 0.71 36.50
CA LYS A 32 -6.23 1.87 36.75
C LYS A 32 -6.22 2.89 35.60
N SER A 33 -6.77 2.53 34.44
CA SER A 33 -6.89 3.44 33.29
C SER A 33 -7.82 4.62 33.59
N SER A 34 -7.40 5.83 33.22
CA SER A 34 -8.23 7.05 33.24
C SER A 34 -9.23 7.11 32.08
N ASP A 35 -8.98 6.34 31.02
CA ASP A 35 -9.88 6.20 29.88
C ASP A 35 -11.03 5.23 30.20
N THR A 36 -12.24 5.78 30.26
CA THR A 36 -13.50 5.09 30.54
C THR A 36 -13.78 3.96 29.55
N ARG A 37 -13.46 4.15 28.26
CA ARG A 37 -13.68 3.16 27.20
C ARG A 37 -12.79 1.93 27.41
N ARG A 38 -11.50 2.15 27.68
CA ARG A 38 -10.53 1.08 27.99
C ARG A 38 -10.87 0.33 29.26
N LYS A 39 -11.42 1.04 30.25
CA LYS A 39 -11.90 0.45 31.50
C LYS A 39 -13.07 -0.49 31.22
N ILE A 40 -14.16 0.01 30.64
CA ILE A 40 -15.38 -0.76 30.36
C ILE A 40 -15.10 -1.99 29.48
N ARG A 41 -14.31 -1.84 28.42
CA ARG A 41 -13.91 -2.96 27.55
C ARG A 41 -13.13 -4.03 28.31
N GLY A 42 -12.19 -3.62 29.18
CA GLY A 42 -11.44 -4.53 30.02
C GLY A 42 -12.33 -5.31 30.99
N LEU A 43 -13.29 -4.64 31.65
CA LEU A 43 -14.26 -5.29 32.54
C LEU A 43 -15.10 -6.33 31.78
N PHE A 44 -15.64 -5.98 30.61
CA PHE A 44 -16.45 -6.88 29.79
C PHE A 44 -15.67 -8.13 29.32
N ILE A 45 -14.44 -7.95 28.85
CA ILE A 45 -13.57 -9.05 28.43
C ILE A 45 -13.26 -9.97 29.61
N THR A 46 -12.94 -9.39 30.78
CA THR A 46 -12.67 -10.18 31.99
C THR A 46 -13.89 -10.97 32.43
N GLU A 47 -15.08 -10.37 32.44
CA GLU A 47 -16.33 -11.06 32.77
C GLU A 47 -16.56 -12.27 31.83
N LYS A 48 -16.43 -12.06 30.52
CA LYS A 48 -16.65 -13.13 29.52
C LYS A 48 -15.60 -14.22 29.55
N LEU A 49 -14.32 -13.88 29.76
CA LEU A 49 -13.26 -14.87 29.94
C LEU A 49 -13.39 -15.63 31.25
N THR A 50 -13.89 -14.98 32.30
CA THR A 50 -14.12 -15.62 33.61
C THR A 50 -15.27 -16.62 33.53
N GLU A 51 -16.33 -16.26 32.80
CA GLU A 51 -17.45 -17.15 32.44
C GLU A 51 -16.95 -18.36 31.63
N TRP A 52 -16.18 -18.11 30.56
CA TRP A 52 -15.66 -19.15 29.68
C TRP A 52 -14.71 -20.13 30.37
N LEU A 53 -13.81 -19.64 31.23
CA LEU A 53 -12.85 -20.45 31.98
C LEU A 53 -13.44 -21.09 33.25
N SER A 54 -14.69 -20.73 33.60
CA SER A 54 -15.43 -21.27 34.74
C SER A 54 -14.61 -21.17 36.05
N PHE A 55 -14.21 -19.94 36.43
CA PHE A 55 -13.45 -19.71 37.66
C PHE A 55 -14.20 -20.00 38.97
N GLY A 56 -15.48 -20.40 38.90
CA GLY A 56 -16.28 -20.82 40.06
C GLY A 56 -16.88 -19.66 40.85
N HIS A 57 -16.50 -18.42 40.50
CA HIS A 57 -17.11 -17.19 40.98
C HIS A 57 -17.66 -16.44 39.77
N ASP A 58 -18.97 -16.19 39.76
CA ASP A 58 -19.62 -15.34 38.77
C ASP A 58 -19.18 -13.89 39.01
N LEU A 59 -18.10 -13.48 38.35
CA LEU A 59 -17.63 -12.11 38.36
C LEU A 59 -18.47 -11.30 37.36
N LYS A 60 -19.47 -10.60 37.87
CA LYS A 60 -20.33 -9.70 37.09
C LYS A 60 -20.01 -8.26 37.44
N PHE A 61 -19.81 -7.44 36.42
CA PHE A 61 -19.61 -6.02 36.60
C PHE A 61 -20.88 -5.26 36.23
N ASP A 62 -21.25 -4.26 37.03
CA ASP A 62 -22.40 -3.40 36.74
C ASP A 62 -22.08 -2.46 35.58
N ILE A 63 -22.34 -2.91 34.35
CA ILE A 63 -22.22 -2.09 33.14
C ILE A 63 -23.53 -1.33 32.94
N THR A 64 -23.50 0.00 33.11
CA THR A 64 -24.68 0.85 32.88
C THR A 64 -25.05 0.89 31.39
N PRO A 65 -26.31 1.17 31.03
CA PRO A 65 -26.75 1.19 29.62
C PRO A 65 -26.01 2.21 28.76
N GLU A 66 -25.60 3.35 29.33
CA GLU A 66 -24.78 4.38 28.67
C GLU A 66 -23.37 3.86 28.31
N MET A 67 -22.82 2.95 29.12
CA MET A 67 -21.54 2.29 28.88
C MET A 67 -21.64 1.15 27.85
N GLY A 68 -22.86 0.72 27.50
CA GLY A 68 -23.12 -0.37 26.56
C GLY A 68 -22.86 -0.02 25.10
N GLN A 69 -22.92 1.26 24.72
CA GLN A 69 -22.67 1.74 23.36
C GLN A 69 -21.25 1.44 22.88
N GLU A 70 -20.29 1.41 23.80
CA GLU A 70 -18.86 1.16 23.55
C GLU A 70 -18.49 -0.33 23.38
N LEU A 71 -19.46 -1.21 23.61
CA LEU A 71 -19.30 -2.67 23.63
C LEU A 71 -20.00 -3.37 22.46
N VAL A 72 -20.55 -2.64 21.49
CA VAL A 72 -21.35 -3.20 20.38
C VAL A 72 -20.55 -4.23 19.57
N ASP A 73 -19.28 -3.93 19.27
CA ASP A 73 -18.36 -4.81 18.57
C ASP A 73 -18.02 -6.07 19.40
N LEU A 74 -17.72 -5.90 20.69
CA LEU A 74 -17.39 -7.02 21.57
C LEU A 74 -18.61 -7.91 21.84
N ARG A 75 -19.81 -7.35 21.92
CA ARG A 75 -21.06 -8.13 22.02
C ARG A 75 -21.35 -8.90 20.74
N ALA A 76 -21.10 -8.30 19.57
CA ALA A 76 -21.24 -9.00 18.28
C ALA A 76 -20.26 -10.19 18.13
N ILE A 77 -19.12 -10.16 18.83
CA ILE A 77 -18.16 -11.29 18.86
C ILE A 77 -18.64 -12.42 19.79
N VAL A 78 -19.40 -12.08 20.84
CA VAL A 78 -19.92 -13.04 21.83
C VAL A 78 -21.23 -13.66 21.37
N ASP A 79 -22.13 -12.87 20.78
CA ASP A 79 -23.45 -13.32 20.32
C ASP A 79 -23.40 -13.62 18.80
N GLU A 80 -23.09 -14.87 18.45
CA GLU A 80 -22.98 -15.35 17.06
C GLU A 80 -24.28 -15.16 16.24
N ASP A 81 -25.44 -15.02 16.91
CA ASP A 81 -26.77 -14.89 16.30
C ASP A 81 -27.12 -13.46 15.81
N GLN A 82 -26.34 -12.42 16.12
CA GLN A 82 -26.62 -11.04 15.66
C GLN A 82 -25.89 -10.63 14.37
N LEU A 83 -25.08 -11.51 13.80
CA LEU A 83 -24.38 -11.28 12.52
C LEU A 83 -25.33 -11.09 11.32
N GLU A 84 -26.55 -11.63 11.37
CA GLU A 84 -27.55 -11.48 10.30
C GLU A 84 -28.33 -10.15 10.34
N VAL A 85 -28.32 -9.43 11.48
CA VAL A 85 -29.02 -8.14 11.61
C VAL A 85 -28.11 -6.99 11.14
N LEU A 86 -26.80 -7.12 11.32
CA LEU A 86 -25.80 -6.16 10.85
C LEU A 86 -25.51 -6.26 9.35
N SER A 87 -25.67 -7.44 8.73
CA SER A 87 -25.57 -7.58 7.27
C SER A 87 -26.71 -6.86 6.54
N LYS A 88 -27.93 -6.91 7.10
CA LYS A 88 -29.12 -6.24 6.54
C LYS A 88 -29.09 -4.71 6.70
N SER A 89 -28.50 -4.17 7.78
CA SER A 89 -28.33 -2.73 7.93
C SER A 89 -27.21 -2.16 7.03
N ALA A 90 -26.18 -2.97 6.75
CA ALA A 90 -25.14 -2.64 5.77
C ALA A 90 -25.66 -2.64 4.32
N GLU A 91 -26.64 -3.49 3.99
CA GLU A 91 -27.29 -3.52 2.67
C GLU A 91 -28.22 -2.33 2.44
N ALA A 92 -28.99 -1.90 3.45
CA ALA A 92 -29.84 -0.70 3.36
C ALA A 92 -29.03 0.61 3.20
N ASN A 93 -27.83 0.67 3.78
CA ASN A 93 -26.91 1.80 3.61
C ASN A 93 -26.28 1.85 2.20
N ASN A 94 -26.09 0.70 1.55
CA ASN A 94 -25.54 0.63 0.18
C ASN A 94 -26.52 1.07 -0.92
N GLU A 95 -27.84 0.90 -0.72
CA GLU A 95 -28.85 1.45 -1.66
C GLU A 95 -28.97 2.98 -1.55
N THR A 96 -28.80 3.53 -0.35
CA THR A 96 -28.80 4.97 -0.10
C THR A 96 -27.56 5.65 -0.73
N ILE A 97 -26.41 4.99 -0.71
CA ILE A 97 -25.17 5.47 -1.35
C ILE A 97 -25.24 5.40 -2.89
N LYS A 98 -25.93 4.40 -3.47
CA LYS A 98 -26.15 4.33 -4.93
C LYS A 98 -27.05 5.45 -5.44
N ASN A 99 -28.11 5.80 -4.72
CA ASN A 99 -29.03 6.87 -5.13
C ASN A 99 -28.40 8.27 -5.00
N ASN A 100 -27.45 8.46 -4.07
CA ASN A 100 -26.71 9.72 -3.95
C ASN A 100 -25.65 9.90 -5.07
N ASN A 101 -25.05 8.82 -5.56
CA ASN A 101 -24.10 8.88 -6.69
C ASN A 101 -24.76 9.20 -8.04
N LEU A 102 -26.03 8.82 -8.26
CA LEU A 102 -26.79 9.16 -9.48
C LEU A 102 -27.15 10.65 -9.59
N ASN A 103 -27.19 11.37 -8.47
CA ASN A 103 -27.48 12.81 -8.44
C ASN A 103 -26.22 13.68 -8.63
N ASN A 104 -25.02 13.18 -8.31
CA ASN A 104 -23.78 13.93 -8.52
C ASN A 104 -23.31 13.97 -9.99
N GLU A 105 -23.56 12.93 -10.79
CA GLU A 105 -23.20 12.94 -12.23
C GLU A 105 -24.02 13.95 -13.06
N LYS A 106 -25.17 14.43 -12.55
CA LYS A 106 -25.98 15.47 -13.21
C LYS A 106 -25.47 16.89 -12.94
N ASN A 107 -24.75 17.10 -11.84
CA ASN A 107 -24.25 18.42 -11.46
C ASN A 107 -22.89 18.75 -12.10
N GLU A 108 -22.02 17.75 -12.34
CA GLU A 108 -20.75 17.96 -13.05
C GLU A 108 -20.95 18.35 -14.53
N ASN A 109 -22.00 17.81 -15.18
CA ASN A 109 -22.35 18.15 -16.56
C ASN A 109 -22.87 19.60 -16.75
N SER A 110 -23.27 20.28 -15.67
CA SER A 110 -23.77 21.67 -15.72
C SER A 110 -22.66 22.70 -15.55
N LEU A 111 -21.60 22.38 -14.81
CA LEU A 111 -20.43 23.25 -14.61
C LEU A 111 -19.47 23.25 -15.81
N GLU A 112 -19.40 22.15 -16.57
CA GLU A 112 -18.69 22.08 -17.87
C GLU A 112 -19.40 22.81 -19.02
N LYS A 113 -20.70 23.09 -18.89
CA LYS A 113 -21.47 23.87 -19.88
C LYS A 113 -21.35 25.38 -19.68
N LEU A 114 -21.08 25.82 -18.46
CA LEU A 114 -20.89 27.23 -18.12
C LEU A 114 -19.48 27.73 -18.49
N SER A 115 -18.47 26.88 -18.35
CA SER A 115 -17.07 27.19 -18.71
C SER A 115 -16.82 27.26 -20.22
N ARG A 116 -17.50 26.44 -21.03
CA ARG A 116 -17.39 26.48 -22.51
C ARG A 116 -18.08 27.66 -23.20
N ASN A 117 -18.93 28.41 -22.49
CA ASN A 117 -19.61 29.59 -23.05
C ASN A 117 -18.83 30.89 -22.86
N LEU A 118 -17.86 30.95 -21.92
CA LEU A 118 -17.07 32.15 -21.66
C LEU A 118 -15.96 32.38 -22.71
N GLU A 119 -15.49 31.32 -23.37
CA GLU A 119 -14.43 31.39 -24.40
C GLU A 119 -14.92 31.77 -25.81
N LYS A 120 -16.24 31.96 -26.02
CA LYS A 120 -16.82 32.23 -27.35
C LYS A 120 -17.09 33.70 -27.69
N LEU A 121 -16.69 34.64 -26.84
CA LEU A 121 -16.93 36.07 -27.08
C LEU A 121 -15.69 36.88 -27.51
N SER A 122 -14.54 36.23 -27.74
CA SER A 122 -13.38 36.92 -28.31
C SER A 122 -13.02 36.38 -29.69
N THR A 123 -12.93 37.30 -30.65
CA THR A 123 -12.41 37.20 -32.04
C THR A 123 -13.41 36.99 -33.19
N LYS A 124 -13.87 38.11 -33.80
CA LYS A 124 -13.90 38.35 -35.27
C LYS A 124 -13.73 39.86 -35.56
N GLY A 125 -12.71 40.21 -36.38
CA GLY A 125 -12.32 41.58 -36.81
C GLY A 125 -13.29 42.24 -37.83
N ALA A 126 -13.14 43.48 -38.32
CA ALA A 126 -11.98 44.34 -38.69
C ALA A 126 -12.49 45.77 -39.08
N PRO A 127 -11.76 46.71 -39.76
CA PRO A 127 -10.42 47.33 -39.63
C PRO A 127 -10.52 48.91 -39.61
N PRO A 128 -9.50 49.69 -40.05
CA PRO A 128 -8.47 50.38 -39.26
C PRO A 128 -8.67 51.91 -39.14
N SER A 129 -8.21 52.52 -38.05
CA SER A 129 -7.97 53.97 -37.99
C SER A 129 -6.80 54.29 -37.05
N GLN A 130 -5.95 55.19 -37.54
CA GLN A 130 -4.74 55.73 -36.92
C GLN A 130 -5.03 56.59 -35.67
N LEU A 131 -3.94 57.09 -35.05
CA LEU A 131 -3.81 58.12 -33.98
C LEU A 131 -3.75 57.47 -32.59
N ASP A 132 -2.61 57.40 -31.88
CA ASP A 132 -1.69 58.42 -31.34
C ASP A 132 -2.34 59.31 -30.27
N SER A 133 -1.96 59.11 -28.99
CA SER A 133 -1.69 60.12 -27.96
C SER A 133 -1.59 59.48 -26.57
N ASP A 134 -0.50 59.77 -25.86
CA ASP A 134 -0.46 59.88 -24.39
C ASP A 134 -1.60 60.79 -23.91
N ASP A 135 -2.32 60.42 -22.84
CA ASP A 135 -2.53 61.31 -21.69
C ASP A 135 -3.15 60.57 -20.50
N ASP A 136 -2.78 61.06 -19.31
CA ASP A 136 -3.35 60.75 -18.02
C ASP A 136 -4.86 61.04 -17.99
N ASP A 137 -5.70 60.06 -17.64
CA ASP A 137 -7.07 60.36 -17.23
C ASP A 137 -7.56 59.40 -16.13
N ASP A 138 -8.00 60.03 -15.05
CA ASP A 138 -8.63 59.48 -13.85
C ASP A 138 -9.61 58.33 -14.18
N PHE A 139 -9.39 57.17 -13.56
CA PHE A 139 -10.38 56.10 -13.58
C PHE A 139 -11.66 56.57 -12.86
N PRO A 140 -12.85 56.49 -13.49
CA PRO A 140 -14.09 56.79 -12.80
C PRO A 140 -14.31 55.77 -11.68
N SER A 141 -14.65 56.26 -10.48
CA SER A 141 -15.00 55.41 -9.33
C SER A 141 -16.17 54.50 -9.70
N TYR A 142 -15.90 53.19 -9.71
CA TYR A 142 -16.90 52.17 -10.03
C TYR A 142 -17.99 52.16 -8.94
N GLN A 143 -19.20 52.58 -9.29
CA GLN A 143 -20.35 52.42 -8.41
C GLN A 143 -20.85 50.98 -8.50
N ILE A 144 -20.59 50.22 -7.44
CA ILE A 144 -21.08 48.87 -7.25
C ILE A 144 -22.62 48.93 -7.16
N PRO A 145 -23.36 48.20 -8.03
CA PRO A 145 -24.82 48.16 -7.96
C PRO A 145 -25.30 47.70 -6.58
N GLU A 146 -26.37 48.29 -6.04
CA GLU A 146 -26.92 48.01 -4.70
C GLU A 146 -27.25 46.51 -4.46
N GLN A 147 -27.36 45.74 -5.54
CA GLN A 147 -27.59 44.30 -5.53
C GLN A 147 -26.33 43.49 -5.14
N GLU A 148 -25.13 44.05 -5.31
CA GLU A 148 -23.85 43.45 -4.91
C GLU A 148 -23.38 43.89 -3.51
N LEU A 149 -24.03 44.90 -2.92
CA LEU A 149 -23.80 45.35 -1.54
C LEU A 149 -24.54 44.50 -0.48
N ASN A 150 -25.37 43.55 -0.90
CA ASN A 150 -26.18 42.69 0.00
C ASN A 150 -25.57 41.29 0.26
N LEU A 151 -24.25 41.14 0.14
CA LEU A 151 -23.56 39.89 0.48
C LEU A 151 -22.82 39.92 1.83
N SER A 152 -22.93 41.01 2.59
CA SER A 152 -22.47 41.06 3.98
C SER A 152 -23.63 41.34 4.92
N GLU A 153 -23.79 40.46 5.90
CA GLU A 153 -24.68 40.51 7.08
C GLU A 153 -25.85 39.52 7.07
N LYS A 154 -25.52 38.22 7.15
CA LYS A 154 -26.37 37.28 7.90
C LYS A 154 -25.79 37.17 9.31
N LYS A 155 -26.27 38.02 10.22
CA LYS A 155 -26.18 37.76 11.67
C LYS A 155 -27.05 36.54 11.96
N PRO A 156 -26.58 35.54 12.73
CA PRO A 156 -27.46 34.45 13.15
C PRO A 156 -28.39 34.99 14.23
N SER A 157 -29.68 35.07 13.91
CA SER A 157 -30.75 35.07 14.91
C SER A 157 -30.92 33.64 15.41
N GLY A 158 -31.07 33.52 16.72
CA GLY A 158 -30.93 32.30 17.48
C GLY A 158 -31.92 31.17 17.20
N ASP A 159 -31.49 30.04 17.75
CA ASP A 159 -32.23 28.85 18.14
C ASP A 159 -32.78 27.99 16.98
N GLU A 160 -31.98 26.99 16.60
CA GLU A 160 -32.38 25.59 16.37
C GLU A 160 -31.15 24.80 15.87
N ASP A 161 -30.58 23.98 16.76
CA ASP A 161 -29.73 22.79 16.54
C ASP A 161 -29.03 22.66 15.16
N GLU A 162 -28.04 23.52 14.90
CA GLU A 162 -27.17 23.38 13.74
C GLU A 162 -26.02 22.43 14.11
N GLU A 163 -26.17 21.13 13.79
CA GLU A 163 -25.03 20.22 13.64
C GLU A 163 -23.97 20.95 12.82
N THR A 164 -22.85 21.25 13.47
CA THR A 164 -21.76 22.01 12.86
C THR A 164 -21.15 21.12 11.79
N PHE A 165 -21.65 21.20 10.55
CA PHE A 165 -20.96 20.64 9.40
C PHE A 165 -19.64 21.40 9.26
N GLU A 166 -18.57 20.82 9.82
CA GLU A 166 -17.22 21.34 9.66
C GLU A 166 -16.96 21.54 8.16
N LYS A 167 -16.65 22.79 7.77
CA LYS A 167 -16.32 23.08 6.37
C LYS A 167 -15.14 22.21 5.96
N PRO A 168 -15.17 21.59 4.76
CA PRO A 168 -14.04 20.80 4.29
C PRO A 168 -12.80 21.68 4.23
N GLU A 169 -11.75 21.25 4.95
CA GLU A 169 -10.48 21.94 4.98
C GLU A 169 -9.90 22.00 3.55
N PRO A 170 -9.41 23.17 3.09
CA PRO A 170 -8.86 23.30 1.75
C PRO A 170 -7.63 22.40 1.56
N ALA A 171 -7.50 21.82 0.37
CA ALA A 171 -6.35 20.99 0.02
C ALA A 171 -5.05 21.82 0.01
N PRO A 172 -3.96 21.34 0.64
CA PRO A 172 -2.68 22.03 0.61
C PRO A 172 -2.08 22.10 -0.80
N TYR A 173 -1.32 23.16 -1.10
CA TYR A 173 -0.72 23.35 -2.43
C TYR A 173 0.71 22.84 -2.54
N TYR A 174 1.45 22.82 -1.41
CA TYR A 174 2.83 22.37 -1.36
C TYR A 174 3.00 21.15 -0.44
N ILE A 175 4.06 20.36 -0.70
CA ILE A 175 4.42 19.22 0.16
C ILE A 175 4.79 19.70 1.58
N ARG A 176 5.38 20.89 1.72
CA ARG A 176 5.67 21.50 3.03
C ARG A 176 4.39 21.77 3.82
N ASP A 177 3.37 22.32 3.16
CA ASP A 177 2.06 22.53 3.79
C ASP A 177 1.43 21.19 4.23
N CYS A 178 1.57 20.14 3.41
CA CYS A 178 1.14 18.79 3.78
C CYS A 178 1.89 18.29 5.03
N MET A 179 3.21 18.50 5.09
CA MET A 179 4.02 18.13 6.25
C MET A 179 3.57 18.86 7.51
N ASP A 180 3.30 20.15 7.43
CA ASP A 180 2.82 20.94 8.56
C ASP A 180 1.43 20.48 9.01
N ALA A 181 0.52 20.23 8.07
CA ALA A 181 -0.80 19.68 8.32
C ALA A 181 -0.75 18.31 9.01
N LEU A 182 0.15 17.42 8.59
CA LEU A 182 0.36 16.11 9.22
C LEU A 182 0.97 16.21 10.63
N GLY A 183 1.62 17.32 10.95
CA GLY A 183 2.11 17.62 12.29
C GLY A 183 1.04 18.20 13.23
N ALA A 184 -0.09 18.66 12.71
CA ALA A 184 -1.11 19.35 13.50
C ALA A 184 -1.74 18.41 14.54
N ASN A 185 -1.80 18.85 15.80
CA ASN A 185 -2.27 18.05 16.93
C ASN A 185 -3.78 18.12 17.17
N GLU A 186 -4.48 19.03 16.48
CA GLU A 186 -5.84 19.43 16.89
C GLU A 186 -6.90 19.24 15.80
N ASN A 187 -6.53 18.98 14.55
CA ASN A 187 -7.48 19.00 13.43
C ASN A 187 -7.29 17.78 12.51
N CYS A 188 -8.27 16.86 12.54
CA CYS A 188 -8.33 15.68 11.69
C CYS A 188 -8.51 16.03 10.20
N ALA A 189 -9.35 17.02 9.88
CA ALA A 189 -9.63 17.43 8.51
C ALA A 189 -8.36 17.90 7.77
N LYS A 190 -7.41 18.53 8.47
CA LYS A 190 -6.09 18.88 7.91
C LYS A 190 -5.27 17.67 7.50
N ILE A 191 -5.28 16.62 8.31
CA ILE A 191 -4.57 15.37 8.02
C ILE A 191 -5.20 14.67 6.82
N GLU A 192 -6.53 14.62 6.78
CA GLU A 192 -7.25 14.02 5.65
C GLU A 192 -7.03 14.78 4.33
N ALA A 193 -7.07 16.11 4.37
CA ALA A 193 -6.78 16.96 3.22
C ALA A 193 -5.33 16.75 2.71
N ALA A 194 -4.36 16.67 3.62
CA ALA A 194 -2.97 16.38 3.27
C ALA A 194 -2.79 14.98 2.65
N PHE A 195 -3.37 13.94 3.27
CA PHE A 195 -3.35 12.59 2.70
C PHE A 195 -4.01 12.51 1.32
N GLY A 196 -5.01 13.35 1.05
CA GLY A 196 -5.72 13.41 -0.24
C GLY A 196 -4.82 13.81 -1.43
N VAL A 197 -3.81 14.66 -1.21
CA VAL A 197 -2.99 15.22 -2.30
C VAL A 197 -1.54 14.74 -2.29
N LEU A 198 -1.01 14.30 -1.14
CA LEU A 198 0.42 14.05 -0.94
C LEU A 198 0.99 12.98 -1.89
N ASN A 199 0.27 11.88 -2.10
CA ASN A 199 0.68 10.83 -3.04
C ASN A 199 0.84 11.38 -4.47
N GLN A 200 -0.06 12.26 -4.89
CA GLN A 200 -0.02 12.87 -6.22
C GLN A 200 1.19 13.81 -6.35
N PHE A 201 1.48 14.60 -5.33
CA PHE A 201 2.64 15.50 -5.34
C PHE A 201 3.97 14.75 -5.40
N ILE A 202 4.10 13.63 -4.67
CA ILE A 202 5.28 12.77 -4.72
C ILE A 202 5.45 12.18 -6.12
N ARG A 203 4.40 11.57 -6.68
CA ARG A 203 4.46 10.90 -7.99
C ARG A 203 4.68 11.88 -9.15
N LYS A 204 4.18 13.11 -9.04
CA LYS A 204 4.47 14.20 -9.99
C LYS A 204 5.84 14.85 -9.76
N ARG A 205 6.56 14.46 -8.71
CA ARG A 205 7.84 15.03 -8.30
C ARG A 205 7.75 16.57 -8.21
N ALA A 206 6.77 17.04 -7.43
CA ALA A 206 6.46 18.47 -7.28
C ALA A 206 7.67 19.29 -6.80
N LEU A 207 7.62 20.61 -7.01
CA LEU A 207 8.75 21.52 -6.76
C LEU A 207 9.29 21.36 -5.32
N GLY A 208 10.61 21.17 -5.20
CA GLY A 208 11.30 21.00 -3.93
C GLY A 208 11.14 19.62 -3.28
N TYR A 209 10.50 18.64 -3.94
CA TYR A 209 10.37 17.27 -3.44
C TYR A 209 11.73 16.65 -3.12
N ASP A 210 12.70 16.77 -4.01
CA ASP A 210 14.01 16.13 -3.85
C ASP A 210 14.75 16.62 -2.60
N ASP A 211 14.58 17.89 -2.22
CA ASP A 211 15.21 18.49 -1.04
C ASP A 211 14.56 18.05 0.28
N ILE A 212 13.28 17.65 0.25
CA ILE A 212 12.48 17.32 1.43
C ILE A 212 12.10 15.83 1.50
N ALA A 213 12.48 15.02 0.51
CA ALA A 213 12.04 13.63 0.41
C ALA A 213 12.50 12.79 1.61
N GLU A 214 13.73 13.03 2.09
CA GLU A 214 14.27 12.38 3.29
C GLU A 214 13.47 12.77 4.55
N GLU A 215 13.23 14.06 4.75
CA GLU A 215 12.44 14.55 5.89
C GLU A 215 11.00 14.00 5.86
N LEU A 216 10.39 14.01 4.67
CA LEU A 216 9.03 13.51 4.44
C LEU A 216 8.92 12.03 4.78
N ILE A 217 9.80 11.18 4.23
CA ILE A 217 9.69 9.74 4.45
C ILE A 217 9.97 9.39 5.92
N THR A 218 10.92 10.06 6.57
CA THR A 218 11.16 9.90 8.01
C THR A 218 9.94 10.32 8.82
N LYS A 219 9.34 11.47 8.54
CA LYS A 219 8.12 11.92 9.22
C LYS A 219 6.97 10.93 9.02
N MET A 220 6.80 10.37 7.82
CA MET A 220 5.76 9.39 7.55
C MET A 220 5.95 8.09 8.33
N VAL A 221 7.17 7.58 8.45
CA VAL A 221 7.46 6.37 9.26
C VAL A 221 7.00 6.55 10.71
N PHE A 222 7.30 7.70 11.31
CA PHE A 222 6.98 8.02 12.71
C PHE A 222 5.59 8.62 12.91
N LEU A 223 4.80 8.81 11.86
CA LEU A 223 3.47 9.42 11.98
C LEU A 223 2.53 8.47 12.73
N GLU A 224 1.90 8.97 13.79
CA GLU A 224 0.96 8.22 14.63
C GLU A 224 -0.48 8.60 14.30
N ASP A 225 -1.39 7.62 14.37
CA ASP A 225 -2.81 7.88 14.17
C ASP A 225 -3.45 8.46 15.44
N ARG A 226 -3.47 9.78 15.53
CA ARG A 226 -4.02 10.50 16.69
C ARG A 226 -5.53 10.71 16.62
N PHE A 227 -6.12 10.54 15.44
CA PHE A 227 -7.51 10.91 15.17
C PHE A 227 -8.36 9.73 14.70
N SER A 228 -7.83 8.51 14.70
CA SER A 228 -8.49 7.33 14.10
C SER A 228 -8.85 7.59 12.64
N THR A 229 -7.90 8.12 11.88
CA THR A 229 -8.09 8.58 10.51
C THR A 229 -8.46 7.41 9.60
N VAL A 230 -9.42 7.61 8.69
CA VAL A 230 -9.87 6.55 7.80
C VAL A 230 -8.70 6.02 6.96
N LYS A 231 -8.48 4.69 7.02
CA LYS A 231 -7.41 3.99 6.29
C LYS A 231 -6.02 4.59 6.51
N PHE A 232 -5.75 5.10 7.72
CA PHE A 232 -4.49 5.74 8.07
C PHE A 232 -3.25 4.90 7.68
N GLU A 233 -3.19 3.65 8.16
CA GLU A 233 -2.04 2.77 7.92
C GLU A 233 -1.86 2.44 6.43
N GLU A 234 -2.95 2.25 5.68
CA GLU A 234 -2.90 2.01 4.23
C GLU A 234 -2.35 3.23 3.48
N ARG A 235 -2.84 4.43 3.81
CA ARG A 235 -2.40 5.68 3.19
C ARG A 235 -0.94 6.00 3.55
N LYS A 236 -0.57 5.83 4.82
CA LYS A 236 0.80 5.96 5.31
C LYS A 236 1.75 5.01 4.56
N PHE A 237 1.36 3.74 4.43
CA PHE A 237 2.11 2.74 3.68
C PHE A 237 2.29 3.15 2.20
N GLU A 238 1.20 3.55 1.53
CA GLU A 238 1.21 3.96 0.12
C GLU A 238 2.13 5.16 -0.14
N ILE A 239 2.15 6.14 0.78
CA ILE A 239 3.01 7.32 0.68
C ILE A 239 4.48 6.96 0.83
N ILE A 240 4.83 6.14 1.83
CA ILE A 240 6.23 5.69 2.03
C ILE A 240 6.71 4.90 0.81
N VAL A 241 5.86 4.02 0.28
CA VAL A 241 6.15 3.27 -0.96
C VAL A 241 6.33 4.22 -2.13
N SER A 242 5.43 5.20 -2.32
CA SER A 242 5.55 6.19 -3.40
C SER A 242 6.85 7.00 -3.30
N CYS A 243 7.29 7.35 -2.10
CA CYS A 243 8.60 7.97 -1.89
C CYS A 243 9.75 7.06 -2.30
N LEU A 244 9.73 5.77 -1.93
CA LEU A 244 10.78 4.82 -2.31
C LEU A 244 10.80 4.52 -3.81
N VAL A 245 9.67 4.56 -4.49
CA VAL A 245 9.60 4.37 -5.95
C VAL A 245 10.12 5.60 -6.70
N MET A 246 9.78 6.81 -6.24
CA MET A 246 10.23 8.06 -6.88
C MET A 246 11.68 8.42 -6.55
N SER A 247 12.14 8.03 -5.35
CA SER A 247 13.49 8.27 -4.84
C SER A 247 14.10 6.99 -4.21
N PRO A 248 14.48 5.97 -5.02
CA PRO A 248 14.97 4.69 -4.50
C PRO A 248 16.30 4.77 -3.73
N HIS A 249 17.03 5.87 -3.89
CA HIS A 249 18.27 6.14 -3.14
C HIS A 249 18.03 6.35 -1.64
N LEU A 250 16.77 6.52 -1.20
CA LEU A 250 16.39 6.64 0.22
C LEU A 250 16.37 5.29 0.95
N ALA A 251 16.37 4.17 0.24
CA ALA A 251 16.28 2.83 0.85
C ALA A 251 17.38 2.52 1.87
N PRO A 252 18.68 2.80 1.62
CA PRO A 252 19.73 2.61 2.62
C PRO A 252 19.47 3.38 3.93
N MET A 253 19.03 4.63 3.82
CA MET A 253 18.69 5.47 4.99
C MET A 253 17.56 4.84 5.81
N LEU A 254 16.50 4.35 5.16
CA LEU A 254 15.41 3.67 5.87
C LEU A 254 15.86 2.35 6.51
N ILE A 255 16.78 1.62 5.88
CA ILE A 255 17.33 0.38 6.45
C ILE A 255 18.17 0.69 7.69
N ASP A 256 18.95 1.78 7.66
CA ASP A 256 19.68 2.26 8.84
C ASP A 256 18.71 2.68 9.95
N LEU A 257 17.59 3.34 9.59
CA LEU A 257 16.53 3.67 10.53
C LEU A 257 15.88 2.42 11.15
N MET A 258 15.63 1.38 10.35
CA MET A 258 15.09 0.09 10.80
C MET A 258 16.01 -0.57 11.83
N TYR A 259 17.33 -0.54 11.60
CA TYR A 259 18.31 -1.03 12.57
C TYR A 259 18.55 -0.10 13.77
N SER A 260 18.10 1.15 13.70
CA SER A 260 18.31 2.14 14.76
C SER A 260 17.56 1.78 16.04
N ARG A 261 18.13 2.21 17.18
CA ARG A 261 17.49 2.13 18.50
C ARG A 261 16.20 2.96 18.56
N ARG A 262 16.08 3.99 17.72
CA ARG A 262 14.93 4.90 17.65
C ARG A 262 13.70 4.29 16.98
N SER A 263 13.83 3.13 16.34
CA SER A 263 12.71 2.47 15.67
C SER A 263 12.06 1.44 16.59
N PRO A 264 10.82 1.63 17.04
CA PRO A 264 9.99 0.53 17.55
C PRO A 264 9.85 -0.62 16.55
N MET A 265 9.49 -1.81 17.04
CA MET A 265 9.31 -3.00 16.19
C MET A 265 8.28 -2.81 15.09
N CYS A 266 7.14 -2.15 15.36
CA CYS A 266 6.12 -1.88 14.35
C CYS A 266 6.70 -1.13 13.13
N TYR A 267 7.53 -0.11 13.35
CA TYR A 267 8.16 0.65 12.27
C TYR A 267 9.22 -0.16 11.52
N ARG A 268 9.91 -1.10 12.18
CA ARG A 268 10.82 -2.02 11.49
C ARG A 268 10.07 -2.88 10.47
N TYR A 269 8.94 -3.46 10.87
CA TYR A 269 8.10 -4.26 9.97
C TYR A 269 7.48 -3.41 8.86
N LEU A 270 7.02 -2.19 9.18
CA LEU A 270 6.52 -1.24 8.19
C LEU A 270 7.58 -0.93 7.13
N ILE A 271 8.81 -0.58 7.54
CA ILE A 271 9.91 -0.28 6.63
C ILE A 271 10.20 -1.50 5.73
N LEU A 272 10.30 -2.70 6.31
CA LEU A 272 10.56 -3.93 5.54
C LEU A 272 9.45 -4.22 4.51
N ASN A 273 8.18 -4.00 4.86
CA ASN A 273 7.06 -4.13 3.93
C ASN A 273 7.14 -3.08 2.81
N CYS A 274 7.46 -1.83 3.13
CA CYS A 274 7.58 -0.76 2.13
C CYS A 274 8.75 -0.99 1.17
N LEU A 275 9.88 -1.53 1.66
CA LEU A 275 11.02 -1.91 0.83
C LEU A 275 10.65 -3.03 -0.15
N ALA A 276 9.92 -4.05 0.30
CA ALA A 276 9.46 -5.13 -0.56
C ALA A 276 8.49 -4.61 -1.64
N GLU A 277 7.50 -3.82 -1.25
CA GLU A 277 6.48 -3.31 -2.16
C GLU A 277 7.04 -2.32 -3.19
N SER A 278 7.91 -1.40 -2.75
CA SER A 278 8.57 -0.47 -3.68
C SER A 278 9.47 -1.19 -4.68
N ALA A 279 10.18 -2.25 -4.26
CA ALA A 279 10.94 -3.08 -5.18
C ALA A 279 10.05 -3.82 -6.19
N THR A 280 8.86 -4.26 -5.77
CA THR A 280 7.85 -4.82 -6.69
C THR A 280 7.44 -3.79 -7.74
N GLN A 281 7.13 -2.56 -7.35
CA GLN A 281 6.71 -1.47 -8.26
C GLN A 281 7.84 -0.93 -9.15
N LEU A 282 9.10 -1.13 -8.75
CA LEU A 282 10.27 -0.78 -9.55
C LEU A 282 10.64 -1.89 -10.53
N SER A 283 10.36 -3.15 -10.19
CA SER A 283 10.66 -4.33 -11.03
C SER A 283 9.55 -4.66 -12.03
N THR A 284 8.29 -4.50 -11.61
CA THR A 284 7.10 -4.57 -12.47
C THR A 284 6.74 -3.16 -12.92
N VAL A 285 6.06 -3.01 -14.04
CA VAL A 285 5.54 -1.70 -14.45
C VAL A 285 4.05 -1.74 -14.32
N ASP A 286 3.51 -0.80 -13.53
CA ASP A 286 2.10 -0.50 -13.42
C ASP A 286 1.49 -0.31 -14.81
N THR A 287 0.80 -1.34 -15.31
CA THR A 287 -0.08 -1.22 -16.48
C THR A 287 -1.28 -0.30 -16.22
N ALA A 288 -1.44 0.20 -14.99
CA ALA A 288 -2.46 1.15 -14.58
C ALA A 288 -2.18 2.59 -15.08
N SER A 289 -0.93 3.07 -15.01
CA SER A 289 -0.59 4.45 -15.43
C SER A 289 -0.56 4.63 -16.96
N ALA A 290 -0.44 3.55 -17.72
CA ALA A 290 -0.44 3.59 -19.18
C ALA A 290 -1.83 3.78 -19.81
N LYS A 291 -2.92 3.62 -19.05
CA LYS A 291 -4.30 3.70 -19.58
C LYS A 291 -4.89 5.12 -19.61
N GLU A 292 -4.28 6.08 -18.93
CA GLU A 292 -4.86 7.43 -18.78
C GLU A 292 -4.42 8.41 -19.88
N ASN A 293 -3.40 8.08 -20.67
CA ASN A 293 -2.86 8.98 -21.71
C ASN A 293 -3.04 8.47 -23.16
N GLN A 294 -3.92 7.50 -23.40
CA GLN A 294 -4.27 7.04 -24.75
C GLN A 294 -5.76 7.03 -25.02
N SER A 295 -6.35 8.23 -25.09
CA SER A 295 -7.56 8.43 -25.89
C SER A 295 -7.65 9.90 -26.27
N ILE A 296 -7.40 10.20 -27.55
CA ILE A 296 -8.12 11.15 -28.42
C ILE A 296 -7.31 11.25 -29.72
N CYS A 297 -7.71 10.47 -30.73
CA CYS A 297 -7.81 10.92 -32.12
C CYS A 297 -8.39 9.79 -32.97
N THR A 298 -9.71 9.70 -33.02
CA THR A 298 -10.41 9.03 -34.13
C THR A 298 -11.42 9.99 -34.73
N THR A 299 -10.97 10.79 -35.69
CA THR A 299 -11.84 11.50 -36.62
C THR A 299 -12.45 10.48 -37.59
N LYS A 300 -13.73 10.13 -37.37
CA LYS A 300 -14.54 9.42 -38.38
C LYS A 300 -15.22 10.46 -39.28
N PRO A 301 -15.01 10.46 -40.61
CA PRO A 301 -15.93 11.14 -41.51
C PRO A 301 -17.12 10.23 -41.82
N LYS A 302 -18.33 10.79 -41.67
CA LYS A 302 -19.58 10.24 -42.18
C LYS A 302 -19.62 10.37 -43.71
N PHE A 303 -20.06 9.34 -44.42
CA PHE A 303 -20.72 9.52 -45.72
C PHE A 303 -21.85 8.49 -45.89
N SER A 304 -22.97 8.99 -46.38
CA SER A 304 -24.29 8.37 -46.52
C SER A 304 -24.46 7.52 -47.80
N ALA A 305 -25.31 6.50 -47.67
CA ALA A 305 -26.19 5.80 -48.63
C ALA A 305 -25.89 5.75 -50.16
N ALA A 306 -25.83 4.49 -50.65
CA ALA A 306 -26.06 3.81 -51.95
C ALA A 306 -26.62 4.54 -53.21
N PRO A 307 -26.67 3.94 -54.44
CA PRO A 307 -26.27 2.58 -54.90
C PRO A 307 -25.44 2.50 -56.22
N SER A 308 -25.07 1.25 -56.58
CA SER A 308 -24.62 0.66 -57.85
C SER A 308 -23.59 1.38 -58.75
N SER A 309 -22.36 0.88 -58.74
CA SER A 309 -21.66 0.44 -59.96
C SER A 309 -20.37 -0.29 -59.57
N ASP A 310 -20.02 -1.31 -60.33
CA ASP A 310 -19.00 -2.35 -60.12
C ASP A 310 -17.54 -1.85 -60.19
N TRP A 311 -17.30 -0.57 -59.89
CA TRP A 311 -16.00 0.08 -60.04
C TRP A 311 -15.03 -0.26 -58.88
N ARG A 312 -15.55 -0.59 -57.69
CA ARG A 312 -14.71 -0.94 -56.53
C ARG A 312 -13.92 -2.24 -56.77
N GLY A 313 -14.55 -3.25 -57.37
CA GLY A 313 -13.87 -4.50 -57.70
C GLY A 313 -12.77 -4.32 -58.76
N VAL A 314 -13.04 -3.51 -59.78
CA VAL A 314 -12.06 -3.19 -60.85
C VAL A 314 -10.84 -2.45 -60.29
N ILE A 315 -11.03 -1.56 -59.32
CA ILE A 315 -9.92 -0.85 -58.67
C ILE A 315 -9.12 -1.80 -57.77
N GLU A 316 -9.79 -2.66 -57.01
CA GLU A 316 -9.11 -3.60 -56.11
C GLU A 316 -8.27 -4.65 -56.88
N GLU A 317 -8.75 -5.09 -58.04
CA GLU A 317 -8.01 -6.02 -58.89
C GLU A 317 -6.79 -5.36 -59.56
N ARG A 318 -6.92 -4.09 -59.97
CA ARG A 318 -5.79 -3.29 -60.48
C ARG A 318 -4.74 -3.02 -59.39
N LEU A 319 -5.17 -2.75 -58.16
CA LEU A 319 -4.28 -2.59 -57.01
C LEU A 319 -3.55 -3.90 -56.67
N LYS A 320 -4.24 -5.05 -56.70
CA LYS A 320 -3.60 -6.36 -56.48
C LYS A 320 -2.55 -6.68 -57.55
N LYS A 321 -2.81 -6.34 -58.81
CA LYS A 321 -1.87 -6.60 -59.93
C LYS A 321 -0.66 -5.64 -59.96
N LYS A 322 -0.78 -4.43 -59.38
CA LYS A 322 0.26 -3.39 -59.51
C LYS A 322 1.09 -3.13 -58.25
N THR A 323 0.79 -3.80 -57.15
CA THR A 323 1.48 -3.58 -55.87
C THR A 323 2.20 -4.83 -55.40
N ARG A 324 3.54 -4.83 -55.50
CA ARG A 324 4.41 -5.86 -54.93
C ARG A 324 4.28 -5.80 -53.41
N ARG A 325 3.58 -6.77 -52.81
CA ARG A 325 3.41 -6.85 -51.36
C ARG A 325 4.72 -7.25 -50.71
N PHE A 326 5.39 -6.30 -50.06
CA PHE A 326 6.30 -6.63 -48.97
C PHE A 326 5.45 -7.23 -47.85
N THR A 327 5.71 -8.48 -47.50
CA THR A 327 5.08 -9.12 -46.35
C THR A 327 5.63 -8.45 -45.09
N SER A 328 5.07 -7.30 -44.72
CA SER A 328 5.07 -6.89 -43.33
C SER A 328 4.16 -7.87 -42.63
N GLN A 329 4.74 -8.98 -42.16
CA GLN A 329 4.10 -9.80 -41.14
C GLN A 329 3.73 -8.83 -40.03
N LYS A 330 2.44 -8.54 -39.91
CA LYS A 330 1.87 -7.84 -38.78
C LYS A 330 2.09 -8.82 -37.63
N ALA A 331 3.23 -8.68 -36.95
CA ALA A 331 3.52 -9.42 -35.73
C ALA A 331 2.29 -9.28 -34.86
N SER A 332 1.73 -10.42 -34.48
CA SER A 332 0.60 -10.53 -33.57
C SER A 332 0.74 -9.49 -32.46
N SER A 333 -0.31 -8.71 -32.27
CA SER A 333 -0.45 -7.66 -31.28
C SER A 333 -0.50 -8.23 -29.85
N SER A 334 0.61 -8.82 -29.39
CA SER A 334 0.77 -9.32 -28.02
C SER A 334 2.22 -9.51 -27.58
N THR A 335 3.22 -9.03 -28.32
CA THR A 335 4.60 -9.01 -27.81
C THR A 335 4.82 -7.67 -27.10
N SER A 336 4.61 -7.65 -25.78
CA SER A 336 5.02 -6.52 -24.95
C SER A 336 6.49 -6.23 -25.23
N THR A 337 6.82 -4.98 -25.51
CA THR A 337 8.21 -4.56 -25.65
C THR A 337 8.96 -4.95 -24.37
N PRO A 338 10.14 -5.59 -24.43
CA PRO A 338 10.90 -5.94 -23.24
C PRO A 338 11.23 -4.65 -22.49
N GLN A 339 10.64 -4.49 -21.31
CA GLN A 339 10.74 -3.26 -20.53
C GLN A 339 11.89 -3.38 -19.52
N LYS A 340 12.64 -2.29 -19.35
CA LYS A 340 13.79 -2.22 -18.43
C LYS A 340 13.32 -2.34 -16.97
N ASN A 341 13.89 -3.28 -16.24
CA ASN A 341 13.73 -3.38 -14.79
C ASN A 341 14.42 -2.16 -14.13
N ARG A 342 13.64 -1.25 -13.53
CA ARG A 342 14.16 -0.03 -12.88
C ARG A 342 14.78 -0.33 -11.52
N PHE A 343 14.37 -1.41 -10.87
CA PHE A 343 14.94 -1.85 -9.60
C PHE A 343 16.42 -2.24 -9.73
N GLY A 344 16.84 -2.76 -10.89
CA GLY A 344 18.19 -3.27 -11.10
C GLY A 344 19.33 -2.30 -10.79
N GLU A 345 19.13 -1.00 -11.02
CA GLU A 345 20.11 0.06 -10.75
C GLU A 345 20.27 0.33 -9.24
N HIS A 346 19.22 0.08 -8.47
CA HIS A 346 19.16 0.38 -7.03
C HIS A 346 19.22 -0.87 -6.15
N ALA A 347 19.11 -2.07 -6.72
CA ALA A 347 19.04 -3.33 -5.98
C ALA A 347 20.20 -3.55 -4.99
N VAL A 348 21.40 -3.08 -5.33
CA VAL A 348 22.58 -3.12 -4.43
C VAL A 348 22.36 -2.27 -3.18
N GLY A 349 21.77 -1.08 -3.32
CA GLY A 349 21.46 -0.18 -2.21
C GLY A 349 20.37 -0.71 -1.29
N PHE A 350 19.45 -1.53 -1.82
CA PHE A 350 18.43 -2.19 -1.01
C PHE A 350 19.00 -3.39 -0.25
N LEU A 351 19.68 -4.30 -0.95
CA LEU A 351 20.02 -5.61 -0.37
C LEU A 351 21.26 -5.54 0.55
N ARG A 352 22.31 -4.81 0.16
CA ARG A 352 23.58 -4.82 0.92
C ARG A 352 23.41 -4.34 2.37
N PRO A 353 22.84 -3.15 2.65
CA PRO A 353 22.65 -2.73 4.04
C PRO A 353 21.66 -3.63 4.78
N LEU A 354 20.68 -4.22 4.10
CA LEU A 354 19.71 -5.14 4.70
C LEU A 354 20.36 -6.45 5.19
N LEU A 355 21.44 -6.90 4.54
CA LEU A 355 22.18 -8.10 4.94
C LEU A 355 23.21 -7.84 6.05
N ALA A 356 23.26 -6.63 6.62
CA ALA A 356 24.16 -6.28 7.72
C ALA A 356 23.69 -6.83 9.09
N ILE A 357 23.20 -8.07 9.11
CA ILE A 357 22.63 -8.74 10.31
C ILE A 357 23.70 -9.09 11.34
N ASN A 358 24.96 -9.28 10.92
CA ASN A 358 26.07 -9.65 11.79
C ASN A 358 26.73 -8.44 12.48
N GLN A 359 26.30 -7.21 12.16
CA GLN A 359 26.78 -6.04 12.88
C GLN A 359 26.22 -6.06 14.31
N TYR A 360 27.13 -6.00 15.29
CA TYR A 360 26.78 -5.95 16.69
C TYR A 360 25.91 -4.72 17.00
N ARG A 361 24.80 -4.95 17.70
CA ARG A 361 23.86 -3.91 18.15
C ARG A 361 23.38 -4.27 19.55
N GLU A 362 23.64 -3.40 20.52
CA GLU A 362 23.29 -3.65 21.93
C GLU A 362 21.77 -3.82 22.15
N HIS A 363 20.95 -3.20 21.29
CA HIS A 363 19.49 -3.14 21.43
C HIS A 363 18.72 -4.13 20.53
N LEU A 364 19.42 -4.99 19.78
CA LEU A 364 18.82 -5.94 18.84
C LEU A 364 19.61 -7.26 18.87
N ASP A 365 18.97 -8.34 19.33
CA ASP A 365 19.53 -9.69 19.29
C ASP A 365 18.81 -10.55 18.23
N LEU A 366 19.17 -10.30 16.97
CA LEU A 366 18.55 -10.95 15.80
C LEU A 366 18.69 -12.47 15.79
N ARG A 367 19.72 -13.04 16.44
CA ARG A 367 19.96 -14.50 16.43
C ARG A 367 19.27 -15.22 17.58
N LYS A 368 18.60 -14.49 18.49
CA LYS A 368 17.88 -15.07 19.63
C LYS A 368 16.51 -14.44 19.78
N GLU A 369 16.40 -13.42 20.63
CA GLU A 369 15.14 -12.80 21.03
C GLU A 369 14.39 -12.17 19.84
N ASP A 370 15.13 -11.55 18.92
CA ASP A 370 14.59 -10.86 17.74
C ASP A 370 14.61 -11.74 16.47
N SER A 371 14.57 -13.06 16.63
CA SER A 371 14.56 -14.03 15.53
C SER A 371 13.38 -13.85 14.56
N SER A 372 12.24 -13.37 15.05
CA SER A 372 11.08 -12.99 14.22
C SER A 372 11.39 -11.84 13.26
N LEU A 373 12.14 -10.83 13.72
CA LEU A 373 12.60 -9.73 12.89
C LEU A 373 13.67 -10.21 11.91
N LEU A 374 14.58 -11.10 12.33
CA LEU A 374 15.55 -11.72 11.43
C LEU A 374 14.86 -12.49 10.30
N ALA A 375 13.85 -13.31 10.60
CA ALA A 375 13.05 -14.00 9.60
C ALA A 375 12.38 -12.99 8.63
N LYS A 376 11.87 -11.86 9.13
CA LYS A 376 11.30 -10.81 8.29
C LYS A 376 12.35 -10.11 7.40
N ILE A 377 13.54 -9.85 7.91
CA ILE A 377 14.67 -9.30 7.14
C ILE A 377 15.04 -10.24 6.00
N LEU A 378 15.19 -11.54 6.29
CA LEU A 378 15.55 -12.56 5.30
C LEU A 378 14.47 -12.77 4.23
N THR A 379 13.19 -12.84 4.63
CA THR A 379 12.09 -12.94 3.66
C THR A 379 11.99 -11.71 2.76
N THR A 380 12.27 -10.51 3.31
CA THR A 380 12.37 -9.29 2.52
C THR A 380 13.56 -9.35 1.56
N ALA A 381 14.72 -9.82 2.01
CA ALA A 381 15.91 -10.01 1.17
C ALA A 381 15.67 -11.00 0.02
N ALA A 382 14.97 -12.12 0.29
CA ALA A 382 14.54 -13.07 -0.74
C ALA A 382 13.62 -12.40 -1.78
N HIS A 383 12.66 -11.61 -1.34
CA HIS A 383 11.76 -10.87 -2.24
C HIS A 383 12.50 -9.84 -3.11
N LEU A 384 13.45 -9.10 -2.52
CA LEU A 384 14.31 -8.16 -3.25
C LEU A 384 15.17 -8.89 -4.29
N MET A 385 15.69 -10.09 -3.96
CA MET A 385 16.43 -10.92 -4.91
C MET A 385 15.55 -11.34 -6.09
N GLN A 386 14.28 -11.68 -5.86
CA GLN A 386 13.32 -11.98 -6.95
C GLN A 386 13.03 -10.75 -7.81
N CYS A 387 12.88 -9.57 -7.20
CA CYS A 387 12.72 -8.31 -7.93
C CYS A 387 13.95 -7.94 -8.77
N ALA A 388 15.14 -8.42 -8.39
CA ALA A 388 16.38 -8.27 -9.15
C ALA A 388 16.56 -9.28 -10.29
N ARG A 389 15.55 -10.10 -10.61
CA ARG A 389 15.62 -11.08 -11.71
C ARG A 389 16.00 -10.39 -13.03
N ASN A 390 16.91 -11.03 -13.76
CA ASN A 390 17.48 -10.54 -15.03
C ASN A 390 18.26 -9.21 -14.94
N CYS A 391 18.64 -8.77 -13.75
CA CYS A 391 19.52 -7.62 -13.57
C CYS A 391 21.00 -8.03 -13.62
N LEU A 392 21.87 -7.15 -14.13
CA LEU A 392 23.32 -7.38 -14.16
C LEU A 392 23.94 -7.56 -12.77
N SER A 393 23.32 -6.97 -11.74
CA SER A 393 23.75 -7.07 -10.34
C SER A 393 23.31 -8.37 -9.67
N ALA A 394 22.34 -9.11 -10.23
CA ALA A 394 21.75 -10.29 -9.59
C ALA A 394 22.78 -11.35 -9.16
N PRO A 395 23.80 -11.72 -9.96
CA PRO A 395 24.82 -12.67 -9.54
C PRO A 395 25.55 -12.26 -8.25
N ARG A 396 25.89 -10.97 -8.13
CA ARG A 396 26.56 -10.42 -6.95
C ARG A 396 25.65 -10.41 -5.73
N LEU A 397 24.38 -10.04 -5.93
CA LEU A 397 23.37 -10.04 -4.87
C LEU A 397 23.13 -11.46 -4.31
N ALA A 398 23.05 -12.44 -5.20
CA ALA A 398 22.90 -13.85 -4.83
C ALA A 398 24.06 -14.35 -3.98
N MET A 399 25.31 -14.01 -4.33
CA MET A 399 26.49 -14.37 -3.53
C MET A 399 26.43 -13.78 -2.12
N TRP A 400 26.06 -12.51 -1.98
CA TRP A 400 25.94 -11.89 -0.66
C TRP A 400 24.84 -12.54 0.17
N LEU A 401 23.70 -12.83 -0.46
CA LEU A 401 22.59 -13.49 0.21
C LEU A 401 22.98 -14.90 0.66
N GLU A 402 23.66 -15.67 -0.19
CA GLU A 402 24.15 -17.02 0.11
C GLU A 402 25.07 -17.04 1.33
N VAL A 403 26.08 -16.18 1.35
CA VAL A 403 27.02 -16.08 2.48
C VAL A 403 26.28 -15.72 3.77
N CYS A 404 25.30 -14.84 3.69
CA CYS A 404 24.50 -14.41 4.84
C CYS A 404 23.66 -15.55 5.43
N VAL A 405 22.96 -16.31 4.58
CA VAL A 405 22.01 -17.35 5.04
C VAL A 405 22.67 -18.67 5.41
N ARG A 406 23.90 -18.93 4.92
CA ARG A 406 24.64 -20.16 5.21
C ARG A 406 24.83 -20.41 6.70
N GLU A 407 25.07 -19.36 7.49
CA GLU A 407 25.26 -19.46 8.95
C GLU A 407 23.94 -19.72 9.72
N LEU A 408 22.79 -19.62 9.05
CA LEU A 408 21.45 -19.65 9.68
C LEU A 408 20.67 -20.94 9.40
N ILE A 409 21.27 -21.87 8.65
CA ILE A 409 20.67 -23.15 8.24
C ILE A 409 20.19 -23.98 9.44
N SER A 410 20.92 -23.95 10.55
CA SER A 410 20.65 -24.72 11.78
C SER A 410 19.99 -23.89 12.89
N HIS A 411 19.33 -22.78 12.54
CA HIS A 411 18.70 -21.90 13.53
C HIS A 411 17.55 -22.60 14.28
N GLU A 412 17.36 -22.30 15.56
CA GLU A 412 16.34 -22.94 16.42
C GLU A 412 14.91 -22.56 16.00
N ASP A 413 14.67 -21.30 15.68
CA ASP A 413 13.39 -20.81 15.18
C ASP A 413 13.10 -21.30 13.75
N ALA A 414 11.96 -21.97 13.58
CA ALA A 414 11.47 -22.46 12.30
C ALA A 414 11.21 -21.34 11.29
N SER A 415 10.83 -20.14 11.75
CA SER A 415 10.57 -18.99 10.87
C SER A 415 11.84 -18.55 10.15
N VAL A 416 12.98 -18.58 10.85
CA VAL A 416 14.30 -18.27 10.27
C VAL A 416 14.71 -19.35 9.28
N ARG A 417 14.56 -20.64 9.62
CA ARG A 417 14.86 -21.75 8.69
C ARG A 417 14.01 -21.68 7.41
N LEU A 418 12.72 -21.38 7.54
CA LEU A 418 11.84 -21.15 6.40
C LEU A 418 12.32 -19.98 5.53
N ALA A 419 12.72 -18.88 6.15
CA ALA A 419 13.25 -17.72 5.44
C ALA A 419 14.57 -18.04 4.70
N VAL A 420 15.44 -18.87 5.27
CA VAL A 420 16.67 -19.37 4.61
C VAL A 420 16.32 -20.17 3.36
N LEU A 421 15.36 -21.10 3.44
CA LEU A 421 14.90 -21.87 2.28
C LEU A 421 14.32 -20.96 1.18
N LEU A 422 13.54 -19.95 1.56
CA LEU A 422 13.02 -18.93 0.64
C LEU A 422 14.14 -18.11 -0.03
N CYS A 423 15.23 -17.82 0.68
CA CYS A 423 16.39 -17.14 0.11
C CYS A 423 17.08 -18.01 -0.95
N TYR A 424 17.28 -19.30 -0.68
CA TYR A 424 17.85 -20.22 -1.68
C TYR A 424 16.95 -20.37 -2.90
N ASP A 425 15.63 -20.49 -2.71
CA ASP A 425 14.66 -20.53 -3.81
C ASP A 425 14.69 -19.23 -4.63
N ALA A 426 14.75 -18.07 -3.97
CA ALA A 426 14.88 -16.78 -4.64
C ALA A 426 16.15 -16.69 -5.49
N ILE A 427 17.30 -17.17 -4.98
CA ILE A 427 18.55 -17.23 -5.75
C ILE A 427 18.37 -18.11 -6.99
N CYS A 428 17.79 -19.31 -6.81
CA CYS A 428 17.54 -20.23 -7.92
C CYS A 428 16.69 -19.56 -8.99
N ARG A 429 15.59 -18.91 -8.63
CA ARG A 429 14.64 -18.31 -9.59
C ARG A 429 15.14 -17.03 -10.26
N ALA A 430 15.97 -16.24 -9.56
CA ALA A 430 16.43 -14.95 -10.06
C ALA A 430 17.58 -15.06 -11.07
N LEU A 431 18.37 -16.15 -11.01
CA LEU A 431 19.51 -16.36 -11.89
C LEU A 431 19.17 -17.29 -13.08
N PRO A 432 19.72 -17.01 -14.28
CA PRO A 432 19.74 -17.97 -15.39
C PRO A 432 20.50 -19.24 -15.00
N ASP A 433 20.09 -20.38 -15.57
CA ASP A 433 20.60 -21.71 -15.16
C ASP A 433 22.12 -21.84 -15.34
N ASP A 434 22.66 -21.35 -16.46
CA ASP A 434 24.11 -21.36 -16.73
C ASP A 434 24.89 -20.58 -15.67
N VAL A 435 24.39 -19.40 -15.31
CA VAL A 435 25.03 -18.53 -14.31
C VAL A 435 24.90 -19.15 -12.92
N PHE A 436 23.73 -19.71 -12.60
CA PHE A 436 23.46 -20.36 -11.33
C PHE A 436 24.45 -21.51 -11.06
N PHE A 437 24.60 -22.46 -11.99
CA PHE A 437 25.55 -23.56 -11.81
C PHE A 437 26.99 -23.07 -11.83
N THR A 438 27.35 -22.12 -12.71
CA THR A 438 28.72 -21.57 -12.72
C THR A 438 29.13 -21.01 -11.36
N LEU A 439 28.20 -20.38 -10.62
CA LEU A 439 28.50 -19.74 -9.34
C LEU A 439 28.35 -20.67 -8.14
N PHE A 440 27.33 -21.54 -8.16
CA PHE A 440 26.91 -22.29 -6.98
C PHE A 440 27.10 -23.80 -7.08
N THR A 441 27.76 -24.35 -8.12
CA THR A 441 27.94 -25.81 -8.31
C THR A 441 28.30 -26.56 -7.02
N ARG A 442 29.24 -26.04 -6.22
CA ARG A 442 29.65 -26.67 -4.95
C ARG A 442 28.56 -26.55 -3.87
N SER A 443 28.02 -25.35 -3.71
CA SER A 443 26.98 -25.05 -2.73
C SER A 443 25.66 -25.77 -3.02
N VAL A 444 25.33 -26.04 -4.28
CA VAL A 444 24.09 -26.74 -4.66
C VAL A 444 23.99 -28.12 -4.02
N ASN A 445 25.10 -28.86 -3.93
CA ASN A 445 25.11 -30.16 -3.26
C ASN A 445 24.83 -30.02 -1.75
N GLU A 446 25.38 -28.99 -1.11
CA GLU A 446 25.12 -28.67 0.29
C GLU A 446 23.65 -28.28 0.50
N TRP A 447 23.08 -27.49 -0.42
CA TRP A 447 21.68 -27.10 -0.37
C TRP A 447 20.76 -28.31 -0.57
N LEU A 448 21.07 -29.21 -1.51
CA LEU A 448 20.30 -30.44 -1.71
C LEU A 448 20.34 -31.34 -0.47
N ALA A 449 21.53 -31.57 0.10
CA ALA A 449 21.67 -32.33 1.33
C ALA A 449 20.86 -31.70 2.49
N TYR A 450 20.89 -30.36 2.59
CA TYR A 450 20.08 -29.63 3.56
C TYR A 450 18.58 -29.81 3.31
N THR A 451 18.11 -29.69 2.06
CA THR A 451 16.67 -29.88 1.76
C THR A 451 16.19 -31.28 2.12
N VAL A 452 16.97 -32.33 1.83
CA VAL A 452 16.64 -33.71 2.23
C VAL A 452 16.54 -33.81 3.75
N PHE A 453 17.53 -33.29 4.46
CA PHE A 453 17.53 -33.29 5.91
C PHE A 453 16.30 -32.59 6.50
N VAL A 454 15.93 -31.41 5.97
CA VAL A 454 14.77 -30.64 6.42
C VAL A 454 13.47 -31.41 6.15
N ILE A 455 13.31 -31.99 4.95
CA ILE A 455 12.11 -32.76 4.57
C ILE A 455 11.87 -33.92 5.54
N GLU A 456 12.92 -34.60 5.97
CA GLU A 456 12.81 -35.77 6.85
C GLU A 456 12.69 -35.40 8.33
N ASN A 457 13.39 -34.35 8.79
CA ASN A 457 13.65 -34.13 10.22
C ASN A 457 13.08 -32.82 10.79
N ASP A 458 12.71 -31.83 9.97
CA ASP A 458 12.27 -30.54 10.49
C ASP A 458 10.89 -30.66 11.18
N PRO A 459 10.69 -30.12 12.39
CA PRO A 459 9.40 -30.17 13.07
C PRO A 459 8.30 -29.39 12.32
N SER A 460 8.65 -28.31 11.63
CA SER A 460 7.70 -27.44 10.93
C SER A 460 7.29 -28.01 9.57
N GLY A 461 5.98 -28.20 9.38
CA GLY A 461 5.42 -28.63 8.09
C GLY A 461 5.71 -27.66 6.94
N MET A 462 5.71 -26.36 7.22
CA MET A 462 6.01 -25.31 6.23
C MET A 462 7.47 -25.39 5.74
N CYS A 463 8.41 -25.68 6.65
CA CYS A 463 9.81 -25.89 6.27
C CYS A 463 9.97 -27.11 5.36
N ARG A 464 9.30 -28.23 5.70
CA ARG A 464 9.33 -29.45 4.87
C ARG A 464 8.76 -29.22 3.47
N GLU A 465 7.62 -28.53 3.36
CA GLU A 465 7.00 -28.20 2.07
C GLU A 465 7.88 -27.28 1.22
N MET A 466 8.43 -26.23 1.83
CA MET A 466 9.33 -25.31 1.14
C MET A 466 10.63 -26.00 0.69
N ALA A 467 11.20 -26.88 1.53
CA ALA A 467 12.38 -27.64 1.18
C ALA A 467 12.14 -28.58 -0.01
N ALA A 468 10.98 -29.25 -0.08
CA ALA A 468 10.60 -30.05 -1.24
C ALA A 468 10.46 -29.21 -2.52
N THR A 469 9.88 -28.01 -2.40
CA THR A 469 9.75 -27.06 -3.53
C THR A 469 11.12 -26.58 -4.02
N LEU A 470 12.03 -26.26 -3.10
CA LEU A 470 13.40 -25.87 -3.42
C LEU A 470 14.16 -27.02 -4.10
N GLN A 471 14.06 -28.23 -3.56
CA GLN A 471 14.70 -29.42 -4.13
C GLN A 471 14.23 -29.65 -5.57
N TYR A 472 12.92 -29.58 -5.83
CA TYR A 472 12.36 -29.67 -7.18
C TYR A 472 12.90 -28.58 -8.11
N THR A 473 12.96 -27.33 -7.62
CA THR A 473 13.46 -26.19 -8.39
C THR A 473 14.92 -26.39 -8.80
N ILE A 474 15.78 -26.85 -7.89
CA ILE A 474 17.19 -27.14 -8.18
C ILE A 474 17.30 -28.27 -9.21
N CYS A 475 16.60 -29.39 -8.99
CA CYS A 475 16.65 -30.55 -9.90
C CYS A 475 16.13 -30.21 -11.31
N SER A 476 15.09 -29.39 -11.42
CA SER A 476 14.53 -28.97 -12.72
C SER A 476 15.48 -28.12 -13.55
N LYS A 477 16.41 -27.41 -12.91
CA LYS A 477 17.45 -26.60 -13.57
C LYS A 477 18.66 -27.41 -13.98
N ALA A 478 18.88 -28.57 -13.38
CA ALA A 478 20.07 -29.37 -13.63
C ALA A 478 20.20 -29.72 -15.13
N PRO A 479 21.36 -29.48 -15.75
CA PRO A 479 21.54 -29.86 -17.14
C PRO A 479 21.38 -31.37 -17.30
N GLN A 480 20.59 -31.80 -18.30
CA GLN A 480 20.16 -33.19 -18.50
C GLN A 480 21.30 -34.23 -18.69
N ASN A 481 22.57 -33.82 -18.63
CA ASN A 481 23.75 -34.67 -18.80
C ASN A 481 24.56 -34.88 -17.49
N SER A 482 23.96 -34.67 -16.32
CA SER A 482 24.69 -34.74 -15.03
C SER A 482 23.92 -35.41 -13.90
N ILE A 483 23.01 -36.33 -14.23
CA ILE A 483 22.44 -37.30 -13.27
C ILE A 483 22.92 -38.69 -13.66
#